data_AF-A0AA43BEG2-F1
#
_entry.id   AF-A0AA43BEG2-F1
#
_cell.length_a   1.000
_cell.length_b   1.000
_cell.length_c   1.000
_cell.angle_alpha   90.00
_cell.angle_beta   90.00
_cell.angle_gamma   90.00
#
_symmetry.space_group_name_H-M   'P 1'
#
loop_
_entity.id
_entity.type
_entity.pdbx_description
1 polymer ?
#
loop_
_entity_poly.entity_id
_entity_poly.type
_entity_poly.pdbx_seq_one_letter_code
_entity_poly.pdbx_strand_id
1 'polypeptide(L)'
;MRGKARTLRDAVRTHGWNSLDAARGRIYIMLDVRDAVSNVYRDGHASLAGRAIFGWYPDDQPESAIQIVQDPLVDGAKISTWMKQGVIVRTRTDANTVEARAGDYRKARAAMDSGAQALSTDYYPGAPDPLRRGFSVMLPDGAMARCNPVRVVAGCAALPCVCAD
;
A
#
# COMPACT_ATOMS: atom_id res chain seq x y z
N MET A 1 -10.73 -8.19 11.58
CA MET A 1 -10.03 -8.52 10.32
C MET A 1 -10.25 -9.99 9.95
N ARG A 2 -9.59 -11.01 10.54
CA ARG A 2 -9.93 -12.42 10.19
C ARG A 2 -11.36 -12.84 10.55
N GLY A 3 -11.85 -12.45 11.73
CA GLY A 3 -13.19 -12.82 12.20
C GLY A 3 -13.38 -14.34 12.21
N LYS A 4 -14.45 -14.82 11.57
CA LYS A 4 -14.78 -16.24 11.42
C LYS A 4 -14.23 -16.89 10.14
N ALA A 5 -13.53 -16.14 9.28
CA ALA A 5 -12.98 -16.68 8.06
C ALA A 5 -11.83 -17.66 8.35
N ARG A 6 -11.70 -18.68 7.48
CA ARG A 6 -10.67 -19.72 7.62
C ARG A 6 -9.25 -19.17 7.42
N THR A 7 -9.10 -18.19 6.54
CA THR A 7 -7.80 -17.56 6.25
C THR A 7 -7.94 -16.03 6.22
N LEU A 8 -6.82 -15.32 6.39
CA LEU A 8 -6.74 -13.87 6.21
C LEU A 8 -7.09 -13.48 4.78
N ARG A 9 -6.59 -14.25 3.79
CA ARG A 9 -6.91 -14.04 2.37
C ARG A 9 -8.42 -14.09 2.11
N ASP A 10 -9.09 -15.11 2.66
CA ASP A 10 -10.55 -15.24 2.52
C ASP A 10 -11.25 -14.04 3.18
N ALA A 11 -10.85 -13.68 4.41
CA ALA A 11 -11.44 -12.56 5.14
C ALA A 11 -11.39 -11.25 4.35
N VAL A 12 -10.24 -10.93 3.76
CA VAL A 12 -10.05 -9.72 2.95
C VAL A 12 -10.92 -9.74 1.69
N ARG A 13 -11.00 -10.89 1.02
CA ARG A 13 -11.67 -11.01 -0.28
C ARG A 13 -13.19 -11.10 -0.16
N THR A 14 -13.73 -11.58 0.97
CA THR A 14 -15.18 -11.74 1.17
C THR A 14 -15.80 -10.67 2.06
N HIS A 15 -15.09 -10.23 3.11
CA HIS A 15 -15.61 -9.28 4.10
C HIS A 15 -14.92 -7.93 4.04
N GLY A 16 -13.72 -7.88 3.47
CA GLY A 16 -12.91 -6.66 3.41
C GLY A 16 -12.25 -6.31 4.74
N TRP A 17 -11.68 -5.11 4.76
CA TRP A 17 -11.06 -4.54 5.95
C TRP A 17 -12.11 -3.81 6.80
N ASN A 18 -11.78 -3.60 8.08
CA ASN A 18 -12.55 -2.70 8.92
C ASN A 18 -12.64 -1.31 8.26
N SER A 19 -13.74 -0.58 8.49
CA SER A 19 -13.83 0.83 8.10
C SER A 19 -12.73 1.65 8.76
N LEU A 20 -12.37 2.78 8.16
CA LEU A 20 -11.38 3.71 8.74
C LEU A 20 -11.80 4.18 10.14
N ASP A 21 -13.10 4.40 10.35
CA ASP A 21 -13.63 4.79 11.65
C ASP A 21 -13.43 3.70 12.72
N ALA A 22 -13.76 2.44 12.41
CA ALA A 22 -13.55 1.31 13.30
C ALA A 22 -12.05 0.99 13.53
N ALA A 23 -11.17 1.46 12.65
CA ALA A 23 -9.72 1.30 12.75
C ALA A 23 -9.01 2.52 13.36
N ARG A 24 -9.74 3.60 13.71
CA ARG A 24 -9.15 4.83 14.25
C ARG A 24 -8.35 4.53 15.52
N GLY A 25 -7.17 5.14 15.64
CA GLY A 25 -6.26 4.95 16.77
C GLY A 25 -5.55 3.60 16.77
N ARG A 26 -5.67 2.80 15.71
CA ARG A 26 -4.96 1.51 15.56
C ARG A 26 -3.86 1.64 14.52
N ILE A 27 -2.81 0.86 14.72
CA ILE A 27 -1.73 0.67 13.75
C ILE A 27 -1.76 -0.76 13.24
N TYR A 28 -1.36 -0.96 11.98
CA TYR A 28 -0.95 -2.26 11.49
C TYR A 28 0.53 -2.19 11.13
N ILE A 29 1.23 -3.30 11.33
CA ILE A 29 2.65 -3.44 11.02
C ILE A 29 2.78 -4.48 9.93
N MET A 30 3.65 -4.22 8.95
CA MET A 30 3.92 -5.10 7.82
C MET A 30 5.39 -5.51 7.86
N LEU A 31 5.66 -6.81 7.82
CA LEU A 31 7.00 -7.38 7.72
C LEU A 31 7.39 -7.52 6.25
N ASP A 32 8.13 -6.53 5.73
CA ASP A 32 8.70 -6.50 4.38
C ASP A 32 10.10 -7.10 4.39
N VAL A 33 10.19 -8.42 4.19
CA VAL A 33 11.44 -9.19 4.25
C VAL A 33 11.43 -10.29 3.21
N ARG A 34 12.62 -10.82 2.90
CA ARG A 34 12.79 -12.00 2.03
C ARG A 34 12.04 -13.24 2.56
N ASP A 35 11.66 -14.12 1.64
CA ASP A 35 10.90 -15.36 1.91
C ASP A 35 11.48 -16.21 3.04
N ALA A 36 12.81 -16.35 3.12
CA ALA A 36 13.45 -17.12 4.18
C ALA A 36 13.08 -16.62 5.59
N VAL A 37 12.91 -15.30 5.76
CA VAL A 37 12.57 -14.68 7.05
C VAL A 37 11.06 -14.71 7.28
N SER A 38 10.26 -14.41 6.26
CA SER A 38 8.79 -14.45 6.39
C SER A 38 8.30 -15.88 6.65
N ASN A 39 8.92 -16.90 6.04
CA ASN A 39 8.60 -18.31 6.28
C ASN A 39 8.86 -18.73 7.72
N VAL A 40 9.98 -18.34 8.32
CA VAL A 40 10.25 -18.56 9.75
C VAL A 40 9.20 -17.87 10.61
N TYR A 41 8.79 -16.65 10.24
CA TYR A 41 7.78 -15.92 11.00
C TYR A 41 6.40 -16.59 10.97
N ARG A 42 5.95 -17.18 9.85
CA ARG A 42 4.65 -17.88 9.81
C ARG A 42 4.67 -19.33 10.31
N ASP A 43 5.84 -19.91 10.55
CA ASP A 43 5.95 -21.32 10.97
C ASP A 43 5.13 -21.60 12.25
N GLY A 44 4.34 -22.68 12.24
CA GLY A 44 3.39 -23.00 13.31
C GLY A 44 2.17 -22.06 13.44
N HIS A 45 2.06 -21.01 12.63
CA HIS A 45 1.02 -19.98 12.69
C HIS A 45 0.25 -19.88 11.37
N ALA A 46 -0.49 -20.94 11.03
CA ALA A 46 -1.29 -20.99 9.79
C ALA A 46 -2.14 -19.72 9.61
N SER A 47 -2.01 -19.07 8.45
CA SER A 47 -2.68 -17.80 8.15
C SER A 47 -2.42 -16.71 9.22
N LEU A 48 -1.18 -16.65 9.72
CA LEU A 48 -0.71 -15.75 10.79
C LEU A 48 -1.55 -15.78 12.07
N ALA A 49 -2.18 -16.92 12.38
CA ALA A 49 -2.96 -17.06 13.61
C ALA A 49 -2.10 -16.78 14.85
N GLY A 50 -2.50 -15.81 15.69
CA GLY A 50 -1.75 -15.45 16.91
C GLY A 50 -0.51 -14.59 16.67
N ARG A 51 -0.23 -14.18 15.44
CA ARG A 51 0.85 -13.24 15.10
C ARG A 51 0.34 -11.79 15.12
N ALA A 52 1.18 -10.86 15.58
CA ALA A 52 0.83 -9.44 15.72
C ALA A 52 1.09 -8.61 14.45
N ILE A 53 2.01 -9.06 13.61
CA ILE A 53 2.49 -8.36 12.40
C ILE A 53 2.00 -9.11 11.16
N PHE A 54 1.54 -8.40 10.13
CA PHE A 54 1.24 -8.97 8.81
C PHE A 54 2.55 -9.28 8.07
N GLY A 55 2.53 -10.26 7.17
CA GLY A 55 3.70 -10.56 6.31
C GLY A 55 3.36 -10.41 4.84
N TRP A 56 4.39 -10.20 4.03
CA TRP A 56 4.29 -10.24 2.58
C TRP A 56 4.47 -11.69 2.08
N TYR A 57 3.43 -12.24 1.47
CA TYR A 57 3.41 -13.60 0.91
C TYR A 57 2.80 -13.60 -0.49
N PRO A 58 3.11 -14.60 -1.33
CA PRO A 58 2.48 -14.77 -2.63
C PRO A 58 0.96 -14.78 -2.56
N ASP A 59 0.30 -14.29 -3.61
CA ASP A 59 -1.16 -14.05 -3.58
C ASP A 59 -2.02 -15.32 -3.51
N ASP A 60 -1.45 -16.49 -3.76
CA ASP A 60 -2.10 -17.79 -3.60
C ASP A 60 -2.04 -18.32 -2.15
N GLN A 61 -1.29 -17.67 -1.26
CA GLN A 61 -1.10 -18.12 0.11
C GLN A 61 -2.23 -17.68 1.06
N PRO A 62 -2.56 -18.48 2.09
CA PRO A 62 -3.57 -18.14 3.10
C PRO A 62 -3.32 -16.81 3.84
N GLU A 63 -2.08 -16.37 3.92
CA GLU A 63 -1.66 -15.13 4.59
C GLU A 63 -1.87 -13.87 3.73
N SER A 64 -2.14 -14.00 2.43
CA SER A 64 -2.20 -12.87 1.48
C SER A 64 -3.35 -11.90 1.79
N ALA A 65 -3.04 -10.86 2.55
CA ALA A 65 -3.94 -9.75 2.88
C ALA A 65 -3.42 -8.39 2.38
N ILE A 66 -2.10 -8.24 2.31
CA ILE A 66 -1.40 -7.03 1.89
C ILE A 66 -0.34 -7.44 0.87
N GLN A 67 -0.20 -6.67 -0.21
CA GLN A 67 0.81 -6.87 -1.25
C GLN A 67 1.76 -5.67 -1.32
N ILE A 68 3.05 -5.96 -1.47
CA ILE A 68 4.09 -4.96 -1.69
C ILE A 68 4.55 -5.10 -3.14
N VAL A 69 4.49 -4.01 -3.89
CA VAL A 69 4.86 -3.98 -5.31
C VAL A 69 5.99 -3.01 -5.52
N GLN A 70 7.00 -3.44 -6.27
CA GLN A 70 8.21 -2.67 -6.47
C GLN A 70 8.11 -1.73 -7.67
N ASP A 71 7.44 -2.15 -8.75
CA ASP A 71 7.33 -1.34 -9.97
C ASP A 71 5.88 -1.28 -10.49
N PRO A 72 5.17 -0.15 -10.30
CA PRO A 72 3.82 0.03 -10.82
C PRO A 72 3.76 0.21 -12.34
N LEU A 73 4.87 0.50 -13.02
CA LEU A 73 4.91 0.53 -14.49
C LEU A 73 4.78 -0.87 -15.08
N VAL A 74 5.27 -1.88 -14.36
CA VAL A 74 5.19 -3.30 -14.75
C VAL A 74 3.90 -3.92 -14.23
N ASP A 75 3.61 -3.73 -12.95
CA ASP A 75 2.54 -4.47 -12.24
C ASP A 75 1.27 -3.65 -12.01
N GLY A 76 1.10 -2.49 -12.64
CA GLY A 76 -0.05 -1.59 -12.42
C GLY A 76 -1.43 -2.24 -12.60
N ALA A 77 -1.58 -3.13 -13.59
CA ALA A 77 -2.81 -3.90 -13.79
C ALA A 77 -3.06 -4.93 -12.67
N LYS A 78 -1.98 -5.54 -12.15
CA LYS A 78 -2.03 -6.49 -11.04
C LYS A 78 -2.41 -5.79 -9.74
N ILE A 79 -1.82 -4.62 -9.47
CA ILE A 79 -2.21 -3.74 -8.36
C ILE A 79 -3.71 -3.44 -8.44
N SER A 80 -4.19 -2.97 -9.59
CA SER A 80 -5.61 -2.63 -9.79
C SER A 80 -6.55 -3.83 -9.56
N THR A 81 -6.09 -5.04 -9.89
CA THR A 81 -6.84 -6.29 -9.66
C THR A 81 -6.93 -6.61 -8.17
N TRP A 82 -5.81 -6.58 -7.45
CA TRP A 82 -5.75 -6.78 -6.00
C TRP A 82 -6.60 -5.75 -5.24
N MET A 83 -6.56 -4.50 -5.70
CA MET A 83 -7.39 -3.43 -5.16
C MET A 83 -8.89 -3.75 -5.20
N LYS A 84 -9.38 -4.27 -6.33
CA LYS A 84 -10.78 -4.67 -6.49
C LYS A 84 -11.14 -5.89 -5.65
N GLN A 85 -10.16 -6.69 -5.28
CA GLN A 85 -10.30 -7.87 -4.41
C GLN A 85 -10.18 -7.55 -2.91
N GLY A 86 -10.10 -6.26 -2.54
CA GLY A 86 -10.02 -5.82 -1.15
C GLY A 86 -8.63 -5.86 -0.53
N VAL A 87 -7.61 -6.28 -1.28
CA VAL A 87 -6.21 -6.35 -0.84
C VAL A 87 -5.68 -4.93 -0.65
N ILE A 88 -4.92 -4.71 0.43
CA ILE A 88 -4.14 -3.47 0.57
C ILE A 88 -2.86 -3.61 -0.22
N VAL A 89 -2.54 -2.62 -1.04
CA VAL A 89 -1.32 -2.59 -1.84
C VAL A 89 -0.48 -1.38 -1.49
N ARG A 90 0.80 -1.62 -1.19
CA ARG A 90 1.85 -0.60 -1.17
C ARG A 90 2.64 -0.69 -2.46
N THR A 91 2.90 0.44 -3.11
CA THR A 91 3.83 0.50 -4.24
C THR A 91 4.77 1.70 -4.14
N ARG A 92 5.85 1.67 -4.92
CA ARG A 92 6.85 2.73 -4.97
C ARG A 92 6.53 3.74 -6.07
N THR A 93 6.87 4.99 -5.81
CA THR A 93 6.78 6.08 -6.80
C THR A 93 8.14 6.39 -7.47
N ASP A 94 9.22 5.92 -6.84
CA ASP A 94 10.60 6.12 -7.26
C ASP A 94 11.50 4.98 -6.73
N ALA A 95 12.67 4.79 -7.34
CA ALA A 95 13.68 3.84 -6.89
C ALA A 95 15.12 4.24 -7.24
N ASN A 96 16.04 4.01 -6.29
CA ASN A 96 17.49 4.14 -6.49
C ASN A 96 17.90 5.50 -7.06
N THR A 97 17.13 6.56 -6.79
CA THR A 97 17.33 7.92 -7.32
C THR A 97 17.18 8.09 -8.84
N VAL A 98 16.77 7.04 -9.57
CA VAL A 98 16.71 7.05 -11.04
C VAL A 98 15.74 8.10 -11.55
N GLU A 99 14.51 8.07 -11.05
CA GLU A 99 13.43 8.99 -11.44
C GLU A 99 13.79 10.44 -11.11
N ALA A 100 14.35 10.69 -9.93
CA ALA A 100 14.74 12.03 -9.50
C ALA A 100 15.90 12.62 -10.32
N ARG A 101 16.89 11.81 -10.71
CA ARG A 101 17.99 12.27 -11.57
C ARG A 101 17.53 12.59 -12.98
N ALA A 102 16.53 11.86 -13.47
CA ALA A 102 15.94 12.04 -14.80
C ALA A 102 14.82 13.10 -14.83
N GLY A 103 14.28 13.49 -13.67
CA GLY A 103 13.05 14.31 -13.61
C GLY A 103 11.82 13.56 -14.13
N ASP A 104 11.78 12.23 -13.99
CA ASP A 104 10.76 11.37 -14.59
C ASP A 104 9.67 10.98 -13.57
N TYR A 105 8.47 11.52 -13.76
CA TYR A 105 7.32 11.27 -12.89
C TYR A 105 6.42 10.12 -13.35
N ARG A 106 6.78 9.36 -14.39
CA ARG A 106 5.92 8.29 -14.92
C ARG A 106 5.64 7.21 -13.89
N LYS A 107 6.65 6.79 -13.11
CA LYS A 107 6.47 5.78 -12.05
C LYS A 107 5.51 6.28 -10.96
N ALA A 108 5.69 7.53 -10.51
CA ALA A 108 4.79 8.16 -9.55
C ALA A 108 3.35 8.23 -10.06
N ARG A 109 3.15 8.63 -11.32
CA ARG A 109 1.81 8.66 -11.95
C ARG A 109 1.19 7.26 -12.03
N ALA A 110 1.95 6.26 -12.49
CA ALA A 110 1.49 4.88 -12.55
C ALA A 110 1.10 4.32 -11.17
N ALA A 111 1.87 4.65 -10.13
CA ALA A 111 1.56 4.29 -8.75
C ALA A 111 0.23 4.88 -8.27
N MET A 112 0.00 6.17 -8.57
CA MET A 112 -1.23 6.88 -8.22
C MET A 112 -2.44 6.33 -8.98
N ASP A 113 -2.29 6.04 -10.27
CA ASP A 113 -3.36 5.61 -11.16
C ASP A 113 -3.72 4.12 -10.96
N SER A 114 -2.78 3.30 -10.49
CA SER A 114 -3.05 1.89 -10.17
C SER A 114 -4.00 1.71 -8.97
N GLY A 115 -4.28 2.78 -8.23
CA GLY A 115 -5.16 2.77 -7.08
C GLY A 115 -4.57 2.11 -5.82
N ALA A 116 -3.25 1.92 -5.73
CA ALA A 116 -2.63 1.46 -4.49
C ALA A 116 -2.98 2.40 -3.32
N GLN A 117 -3.27 1.85 -2.14
CA GLN A 117 -3.64 2.68 -0.97
C GLN A 117 -2.44 3.31 -0.28
N ALA A 118 -1.25 2.74 -0.42
CA ALA A 118 -0.02 3.28 0.15
C ALA A 118 1.02 3.51 -0.95
N LEU A 119 1.46 4.76 -1.09
CA LEU A 119 2.51 5.15 -2.03
C LEU A 119 3.75 5.52 -1.24
N SER A 120 4.85 4.82 -1.47
CA SER A 120 6.14 5.10 -0.83
C SER A 120 7.02 5.94 -1.73
N THR A 121 7.66 6.95 -1.16
CA THR A 121 8.60 7.85 -1.85
C THR A 121 9.73 8.24 -0.92
N ASP A 122 10.94 8.35 -1.47
CA ASP A 122 12.08 9.01 -0.80
C ASP A 122 12.07 10.53 -1.03
N TYR A 123 11.15 11.04 -1.86
CA TYR A 123 11.10 12.42 -2.34
C TYR A 123 9.78 13.12 -1.94
N TYR A 124 9.41 13.03 -0.67
CA TYR A 124 8.25 13.75 -0.14
C TYR A 124 8.60 15.24 0.15
N PRO A 125 7.61 16.13 0.29
CA PRO A 125 7.85 17.52 0.68
C PRO A 125 8.65 17.62 1.99
N GLY A 126 9.78 18.31 1.95
CA GLY A 126 10.69 18.43 3.09
C GLY A 126 11.76 17.32 3.16
N ALA A 127 11.75 16.35 2.24
CA ALA A 127 12.87 15.41 2.09
C ALA A 127 14.16 16.16 1.71
N PRO A 128 15.32 15.79 2.26
CA PRO A 128 16.60 16.37 1.86
C PRO A 128 16.87 16.17 0.36
N ASP A 129 17.21 17.25 -0.35
CA ASP A 129 17.59 17.21 -1.77
C ASP A 129 19.05 17.65 -1.98
N PRO A 130 20.04 16.81 -1.61
CA PRO A 130 21.46 17.16 -1.74
C PRO A 130 21.90 17.30 -3.20
N LEU A 131 21.17 16.67 -4.14
CA LEU A 131 21.47 16.73 -5.57
C LEU A 131 20.80 17.92 -6.27
N ARG A 132 20.04 18.75 -5.53
CA ARG A 132 19.32 19.94 -6.01
C ARG A 132 18.50 19.66 -7.27
N ARG A 133 17.80 18.53 -7.29
CA ARG A 133 16.99 18.09 -8.43
C ARG A 133 15.59 18.71 -8.43
N GLY A 134 15.12 19.19 -7.28
CA GLY A 134 13.76 19.70 -7.13
C GLY A 134 12.69 18.64 -7.42
N PHE A 135 13.06 17.36 -7.34
CA PHE A 135 12.13 16.26 -7.57
C PHE A 135 11.35 15.99 -6.29
N SER A 136 10.03 16.12 -6.36
CA SER A 136 9.14 15.90 -5.21
C SER A 136 7.86 15.22 -5.67
N VAL A 137 7.47 14.16 -4.97
CA VAL A 137 6.26 13.39 -5.22
C VAL A 137 5.20 13.75 -4.19
N MET A 138 4.06 14.21 -4.67
CA MET A 138 2.84 14.43 -3.89
C MET A 138 1.64 13.92 -4.67
N LEU A 139 0.54 13.62 -3.97
CA LEU A 139 -0.75 13.52 -4.65
C LEU A 139 -1.14 14.89 -5.22
N PRO A 140 -2.07 14.93 -6.20
CA PRO A 140 -2.62 16.19 -6.71
C PRO A 140 -3.04 17.14 -5.58
N ASP A 141 -2.85 18.44 -5.82
CA ASP A 141 -3.16 19.53 -4.89
C ASP A 141 -2.39 19.48 -3.56
N GLY A 142 -1.31 18.70 -3.48
CA GLY A 142 -0.52 18.54 -2.26
C GLY A 142 -1.20 17.72 -1.17
N ALA A 143 -2.21 16.93 -1.53
CA ALA A 143 -2.98 16.14 -0.58
C ALA A 143 -2.16 14.96 0.00
N MET A 144 -2.46 14.58 1.24
CA MET A 144 -1.92 13.35 1.86
C MET A 144 -2.78 12.11 1.57
N ALA A 145 -4.04 12.32 1.20
CA ALA A 145 -4.98 11.27 0.82
C ALA A 145 -5.94 11.78 -0.25
N ARG A 146 -6.41 10.87 -1.11
CA ARG A 146 -7.43 11.15 -2.13
C ARG A 146 -8.37 9.97 -2.28
N CYS A 147 -9.50 10.19 -2.92
CA CYS A 147 -10.40 9.11 -3.31
C CYS A 147 -9.68 8.14 -4.24
N ASN A 148 -9.91 6.85 -4.03
CA ASN A 148 -9.26 5.82 -4.81
C ASN A 148 -9.83 5.78 -6.24
N PRO A 149 -9.04 6.05 -7.29
CA PRO A 149 -9.56 6.17 -8.66
C PRO A 149 -10.04 4.84 -9.25
N VAL A 150 -9.61 3.70 -8.69
CA VAL A 150 -10.01 2.35 -9.13
C VAL A 150 -11.29 1.89 -8.43
N ARG A 151 -11.45 2.24 -7.14
CA ARG A 151 -12.59 1.79 -6.32
C ARG A 151 -13.75 2.78 -6.23
N VAL A 152 -13.50 4.08 -6.41
CA VAL A 152 -14.47 5.16 -6.20
C VAL A 152 -14.41 6.14 -7.37
N VAL A 153 -14.81 5.67 -8.55
CA VAL A 153 -14.71 6.40 -9.83
C VAL A 153 -15.55 7.69 -9.83
N ALA A 154 -16.68 7.71 -9.14
CA ALA A 154 -17.55 8.89 -9.03
C ALA A 154 -16.98 9.99 -8.10
N GLY A 155 -15.82 9.77 -7.48
CA GLY A 155 -15.27 10.63 -6.45
C GLY A 155 -15.90 10.40 -5.08
N CYS A 156 -15.31 11.00 -4.05
CA CYS A 156 -15.76 10.91 -2.66
C CYS A 156 -15.56 12.26 -1.98
N ALA A 157 -16.39 12.57 -0.98
CA ALA A 157 -16.13 13.69 -0.08
C ALA A 157 -14.99 13.27 0.87
N ALA A 158 -13.75 13.35 0.39
CA ALA A 158 -12.59 13.23 1.26
C ALA A 158 -12.63 14.42 2.23
N LEU A 159 -12.95 14.17 3.49
CA LEU A 159 -12.82 15.21 4.52
C LEU A 159 -11.34 15.61 4.56
N PRO A 160 -11.01 16.92 4.55
CA PRO A 160 -9.64 17.36 4.70
C PRO A 160 -9.07 16.78 6.01
N CYS A 161 -7.84 16.26 5.95
CA CYS A 161 -7.09 15.94 7.16
C CYS A 161 -6.80 17.27 7.87
N VAL A 162 -7.68 17.69 8.77
CA VAL A 162 -7.40 18.79 9.68
C VAL A 162 -6.40 18.26 10.69
N CYS A 163 -5.14 18.70 10.59
CA CYS A 163 -4.21 18.55 11.70
C CYS A 163 -4.85 19.27 12.89
N ALA A 164 -5.10 18.54 13.98
CA ALA A 164 -5.45 19.20 15.23
C ALA A 164 -4.21 19.99 15.67
N ASP A 165 -4.37 21.31 15.84
CA ASP A 165 -3.35 22.20 16.41
C ASP A 165 -2.95 21.77 17.84
#